data_AF-A0A8R7QF47-F1
#
_entry.id   AF-A0A8R7QF47-F1
#
_cell.length_a   1.000
_cell.length_b   1.000
_cell.length_c   1.000
_cell.angle_alpha   90.00
_cell.angle_beta   90.00
_cell.angle_gamma   90.00
#
_symmetry.space_group_name_H-M   'P 1'
#
loop_
_entity.id
_entity.type
_entity.pdbx_description
1 polymer ?
#
loop_
_entity_poly.entity_id
_entity_poly.type
_entity_poly.pdbx_seq_one_letter_code
_entity_poly.pdbx_strand_id
1 'polypeptide(L)'
;MSMLKSFPHGIAMPAQAHPSWFRNRVATRAGTRACKFTATAHFEDTVTGMPVPEQAEAEVARSLNLGEWVQEQMLPLLTSVEDAWQPSDLLPCFSLSSAGSVAEEQQPSMTMMVEELQARASGVPDDVLVCLVGNMV
;
A
#
# COMPACT_ATOMS: atom_id res chain seq x y z
N MET A 1 -31.58 5.61 51.92
CA MET A 1 -31.97 5.86 50.51
C MET A 1 -30.77 5.52 49.64
N SER A 2 -30.76 4.30 49.10
CA SER A 2 -29.71 3.80 48.21
C SER A 2 -29.86 4.42 46.81
N MET A 3 -28.76 4.84 46.20
CA MET A 3 -28.65 4.89 44.74
C MET A 3 -27.30 4.32 44.32
N LEU A 4 -27.31 3.02 44.08
CA LEU A 4 -26.33 2.32 43.23
C LEU A 4 -26.50 2.85 41.81
N LYS A 5 -25.46 3.45 41.23
CA LYS A 5 -25.36 3.61 39.77
C LYS A 5 -24.48 2.49 39.24
N SER A 6 -25.16 1.52 38.63
CA SER A 6 -24.59 0.39 37.91
C SER A 6 -23.80 0.88 36.69
N PHE A 7 -22.60 0.35 36.48
CA PHE A 7 -21.84 0.51 35.24
C PHE A 7 -22.41 -0.44 34.18
N PRO A 8 -22.82 0.06 32.99
CA PRO A 8 -23.22 -0.81 31.90
C PRO A 8 -22.01 -1.57 31.39
N HIS A 9 -22.06 -2.89 31.54
CA HIS A 9 -21.24 -3.84 30.82
C HIS A 9 -21.70 -3.88 29.36
N GLY A 10 -20.75 -3.84 28.43
CA GLY A 10 -21.03 -4.13 27.02
C GLY A 10 -20.41 -3.14 26.06
N ILE A 11 -19.07 -3.16 25.93
CA ILE A 11 -18.44 -2.70 24.69
C ILE A 11 -18.71 -3.79 23.67
N ALA A 12 -19.74 -3.60 22.86
CA ALA A 12 -19.93 -4.36 21.65
C ALA A 12 -18.78 -4.01 20.69
N MET A 13 -17.96 -5.00 20.37
CA MET A 13 -16.97 -4.94 19.30
C MET A 13 -17.71 -4.75 17.96
N PRO A 14 -17.46 -3.67 17.19
CA PRO A 14 -17.94 -3.63 15.82
C PRO A 14 -17.16 -4.68 15.00
N ALA A 15 -17.92 -5.53 14.32
CA ALA A 15 -17.41 -6.55 13.41
C ALA A 15 -16.48 -5.93 12.37
N GLN A 16 -15.31 -6.54 12.20
CA GLN A 16 -14.31 -6.25 11.17
C GLN A 16 -14.98 -6.05 9.80
N ALA A 17 -15.02 -4.80 9.34
CA ALA A 17 -15.40 -4.47 7.98
C ALA A 17 -14.27 -4.95 7.05
N HIS A 18 -14.51 -6.05 6.36
CA HIS A 18 -13.59 -6.60 5.38
C HIS A 18 -13.44 -5.58 4.22
N PRO A 19 -12.21 -5.16 3.83
CA PRO A 19 -12.03 -4.27 2.70
C PRO A 19 -12.53 -4.96 1.41
N SER A 20 -13.38 -4.25 0.67
CA SER A 20 -14.14 -4.73 -0.48
C SER A 20 -13.31 -4.95 -1.75
N TRP A 21 -12.00 -4.67 -1.70
CA TRP A 21 -11.09 -4.80 -2.84
C TRP A 21 -10.58 -6.22 -3.07
N PHE A 22 -10.78 -7.13 -2.10
CA PHE A 22 -10.45 -8.54 -2.28
C PHE A 22 -11.57 -9.29 -3.01
N ARG A 23 -11.65 -9.13 -4.34
CA ARG A 23 -12.34 -10.09 -5.22
C ARG A 23 -11.33 -10.73 -6.17
N ASN A 24 -10.74 -11.84 -5.74
CA ASN A 24 -9.98 -12.70 -6.66
C ASN A 24 -10.93 -13.62 -7.42
N ARG A 25 -10.95 -13.49 -8.74
CA ARG A 25 -11.61 -14.40 -9.67
C ARG A 25 -10.71 -15.63 -9.82
N VAL A 26 -11.10 -16.75 -9.21
CA VAL A 26 -10.41 -18.03 -9.36
C VAL A 26 -10.62 -18.54 -10.79
N ALA A 27 -9.55 -18.52 -11.59
CA ALA A 27 -9.48 -19.26 -12.84
C ALA A 27 -8.65 -20.52 -12.59
N THR A 28 -9.32 -21.67 -12.41
CA THR A 28 -8.65 -22.96 -12.47
C THR A 28 -8.42 -23.33 -13.93
N ARG A 29 -7.17 -23.58 -14.32
CA ARG A 29 -6.86 -24.65 -15.29
C ARG A 29 -5.40 -25.10 -15.20
N ALA A 30 -5.28 -26.39 -14.97
CA ALA A 30 -4.07 -27.18 -14.90
C ALA A 30 -3.27 -27.20 -16.21
N GLY A 31 -1.96 -27.41 -16.11
CA GLY A 31 -1.13 -27.78 -17.25
C GLY A 31 0.37 -27.59 -17.01
N THR A 32 1.01 -28.59 -16.44
CA THR A 32 2.48 -28.71 -16.36
C THR A 32 3.09 -28.76 -17.75
N ARG A 33 3.97 -27.82 -18.11
CA ARG A 33 5.03 -28.00 -19.11
C ARG A 33 6.21 -27.09 -18.78
N ALA A 34 7.36 -27.71 -18.57
CA ALA A 34 8.65 -27.03 -18.49
C ALA A 34 9.00 -26.45 -19.87
N CYS A 35 9.14 -25.13 -19.95
CA CYS A 35 9.84 -24.46 -21.03
C CYS A 35 11.04 -23.74 -20.40
N LYS A 36 12.26 -24.20 -20.72
CA LYS A 36 13.47 -23.40 -20.48
C LYS A 36 13.35 -22.16 -21.35
N PHE A 37 13.06 -21.02 -20.73
CA PHE A 37 13.00 -19.75 -21.41
C PHE A 37 14.38 -19.10 -21.32
N THR A 38 15.23 -19.37 -22.31
CA THR A 38 16.39 -18.52 -22.58
C THR A 38 15.91 -17.38 -23.47
N ALA A 39 15.36 -16.33 -22.87
CA ALA A 39 15.15 -15.08 -23.59
C ALA A 39 16.36 -14.17 -23.41
N THR A 40 17.26 -14.21 -24.39
CA THR A 40 18.03 -13.02 -24.73
C THR A 40 17.09 -12.05 -25.41
N ALA A 41 16.39 -11.24 -24.62
CA ALA A 41 15.70 -10.06 -25.15
C ALA A 41 16.75 -8.98 -25.41
N HIS A 42 17.22 -8.89 -26.65
CA HIS A 42 17.79 -7.64 -27.13
C HIS A 42 16.63 -6.65 -27.27
N PHE A 43 16.34 -5.92 -26.18
CA PHE A 43 15.42 -4.80 -26.18
C PHE A 43 16.19 -3.56 -26.62
N GLU A 44 16.41 -3.44 -27.93
CA GLU A 44 16.76 -2.16 -28.54
C GLU A 44 15.79 -1.93 -29.68
N ASP A 45 14.59 -1.49 -29.33
CA ASP A 45 13.72 -0.80 -30.26
C ASP A 45 13.31 0.52 -29.59
N THR A 46 14.24 1.47 -29.58
CA THR A 46 13.96 2.87 -29.26
C THR A 46 13.14 3.45 -30.40
N VAL A 47 11.86 3.10 -30.45
CA VAL A 47 10.86 3.88 -31.18
C VAL A 47 10.71 5.18 -30.38
N THR A 48 11.57 6.14 -30.70
CA THR A 48 11.30 7.54 -30.38
C THR A 48 9.96 7.86 -31.00
N GLY A 49 8.94 8.03 -30.15
CA GLY A 49 7.58 8.30 -30.56
C GLY A 49 7.56 9.42 -31.60
N MET A 50 6.61 9.35 -32.54
CA MET A 50 6.35 10.45 -33.47
C MET A 50 6.32 11.76 -32.68
N PRO A 51 7.14 12.78 -33.02
CA PRO A 51 7.21 13.97 -32.22
C PRO A 51 5.88 14.69 -32.32
N VAL A 52 5.01 14.49 -31.34
CA VAL A 52 4.14 15.59 -30.92
C VAL A 52 5.12 16.71 -30.58
N PRO A 53 5.01 17.89 -31.22
CA PRO A 53 5.90 18.98 -30.87
C PRO A 53 5.69 19.23 -29.38
N GLU A 54 6.76 19.13 -28.58
CA GLU A 54 6.79 19.36 -27.13
C GLU A 54 6.00 20.63 -26.73
N GLN A 55 5.97 21.62 -27.62
CA GLN A 55 5.19 22.86 -27.52
C GLN A 55 3.67 22.65 -27.46
N ALA A 56 3.12 21.66 -28.16
CA ALA A 56 1.69 21.35 -28.15
C ALA A 56 1.26 20.70 -26.84
N GLU A 57 2.05 19.77 -26.27
CA GLU A 57 1.75 19.18 -24.96
C GLU A 57 1.83 20.22 -23.85
N ALA A 58 2.85 21.08 -23.90
CA ALA A 58 2.99 22.19 -22.96
C ALA A 58 1.81 23.16 -23.05
N GLU A 59 1.31 23.45 -24.25
CA GLU A 59 0.14 24.33 -24.42
C GLU A 59 -1.15 23.71 -23.88
N VAL A 60 -1.33 22.40 -24.03
CA VAL A 60 -2.46 21.69 -23.43
C VAL A 60 -2.37 21.74 -21.90
N ALA A 61 -1.21 21.44 -21.32
CA ALA A 61 -1.02 21.52 -19.87
C ALA A 61 -1.28 22.93 -19.32
N ARG A 62 -0.80 23.97 -20.03
CA ARG A 62 -1.10 25.38 -19.70
C ARG A 62 -2.60 25.66 -19.75
N SER A 63 -3.26 25.24 -20.82
CA SER A 63 -4.70 25.47 -21.01
C SER A 63 -5.54 24.80 -19.91
N LEU A 64 -5.18 23.57 -19.52
CA LEU A 64 -5.84 22.84 -18.43
C LEU A 64 -5.64 23.52 -17.06
N ASN A 65 -4.48 24.13 -16.85
CA ASN A 65 -4.17 24.86 -15.62
C ASN A 65 -4.89 26.22 -15.57
N LEU A 66 -4.80 27.02 -16.65
CA LEU A 66 -5.45 28.34 -16.79
C LEU A 66 -6.98 28.27 -16.73
N GLY A 67 -7.57 27.15 -17.15
CA GLY A 67 -9.01 26.92 -17.13
C GLY A 67 -9.55 26.41 -15.79
N GLU A 68 -8.74 26.38 -14.71
CA GLU A 68 -9.09 25.84 -13.38
C GLU A 68 -9.55 24.37 -13.38
N TRP A 69 -9.57 23.69 -14.54
CA TRP A 69 -10.07 22.32 -14.68
C TRP A 69 -9.31 21.35 -13.79
N VAL A 70 -7.99 21.52 -13.67
CA VAL A 70 -7.15 20.75 -12.76
C VAL A 70 -7.60 20.95 -11.31
N GLN A 71 -7.88 22.19 -10.92
CA GLN A 71 -8.31 22.54 -9.56
C GLN A 71 -9.71 22.03 -9.24
N GLU A 72 -10.64 22.04 -10.21
CA GLU A 72 -12.01 21.62 -10.01
C GLU A 72 -12.21 20.10 -10.13
N GLN A 73 -11.43 19.42 -10.98
CA GLN A 73 -11.66 18.02 -11.32
C GLN A 73 -10.57 17.06 -10.83
N MET A 74 -9.32 17.50 -10.74
CA MET A 74 -8.20 16.62 -10.35
C MET A 74 -7.83 16.76 -8.88
N LEU A 75 -7.59 17.99 -8.40
CA LEU A 75 -7.13 18.22 -7.03
C LEU A 75 -8.07 17.65 -5.94
N PRO A 76 -9.41 17.69 -6.08
CA PRO A 76 -10.31 17.11 -5.08
C PRO A 76 -10.23 15.58 -4.94
N LEU A 77 -9.57 14.90 -5.87
CA LEU A 77 -9.36 13.44 -5.81
C LEU A 77 -8.19 13.06 -4.89
N LEU A 78 -7.32 14.02 -4.55
CA LEU A 78 -6.19 13.79 -3.66
C LEU A 78 -6.66 13.74 -2.21
N THR A 79 -6.24 12.71 -1.48
CA THR A 79 -6.43 12.66 -0.03
C THR A 79 -5.57 13.73 0.65
N SER A 80 -6.11 14.39 1.67
CA SER A 80 -5.37 15.36 2.47
C SER A 80 -4.23 14.68 3.22
N VAL A 81 -3.17 15.41 3.56
CA VAL A 81 -2.02 14.84 4.27
C VAL A 81 -2.41 14.33 5.65
N GLU A 82 -3.25 15.07 6.37
CA GLU A 82 -3.70 14.69 7.72
C GLU A 82 -4.57 13.42 7.72
N ASP A 83 -5.26 13.15 6.60
CA ASP A 83 -6.09 11.96 6.42
C ASP A 83 -5.36 10.81 5.71
N ALA A 84 -4.16 11.05 5.18
CA ALA A 84 -3.39 10.07 4.43
C ALA A 84 -2.63 9.13 5.37
N TRP A 85 -2.80 7.83 5.15
CA TRP A 85 -2.03 6.81 5.86
C TRP A 85 -0.52 7.01 5.65
N GLN A 86 0.25 6.80 6.72
CA GLN A 86 1.71 6.83 6.67
C GLN A 86 2.27 5.40 6.72
N PRO A 87 3.44 5.15 6.12
CA PRO A 87 4.08 3.83 6.18
C PRO A 87 4.30 3.32 7.61
N SER A 88 4.57 4.22 8.56
CA SER A 88 4.73 3.89 9.98
C SER A 88 3.48 3.27 10.61
N ASP A 89 2.29 3.55 10.07
CA ASP A 89 1.02 3.08 10.64
C ASP A 89 0.83 1.57 10.42
N LEU A 90 1.52 1.00 9.42
CA LEU A 90 1.42 -0.41 9.03
C LEU A 90 2.65 -1.23 9.38
N LEU A 91 3.71 -0.59 9.87
CA LEU A 91 4.95 -1.26 10.27
C LEU A 91 5.01 -1.40 11.80
N PRO A 92 5.71 -2.43 12.32
CA PRO A 92 6.01 -2.50 13.74
C PRO A 92 6.60 -1.17 14.23
N CYS A 93 6.04 -0.60 15.29
CA CYS A 93 6.37 0.75 15.74
C CYS A 93 7.83 0.88 16.20
N PHE A 94 8.70 1.35 15.31
CA PHE A 94 10.03 1.86 15.64
C PHE A 94 9.90 3.26 16.25
N SER A 95 9.15 3.43 17.34
CA SER A 95 9.17 4.72 18.03
C SER A 95 10.58 4.96 18.56
N LEU A 96 11.35 5.75 17.80
CA LEU A 96 12.44 6.56 18.32
C LEU A 96 11.78 7.53 19.29
N SER A 97 11.57 7.11 20.52
CA SER A 97 11.13 8.02 21.58
C SER A 97 12.13 9.17 21.63
N SER A 98 11.74 10.31 21.05
CA SER A 98 12.40 11.58 21.28
C SER A 98 12.40 11.81 22.79
N ALA A 99 13.58 12.06 23.34
CA ALA A 99 13.90 12.18 24.76
C ALA A 99 14.07 10.83 25.49
N GLY A 100 15.32 10.60 25.93
CA GLY A 100 15.82 9.33 26.43
C GLY A 100 15.16 8.81 27.71
N SER A 101 15.21 7.48 27.84
CA SER A 101 15.06 6.64 29.05
C SER A 101 14.09 5.45 28.94
N VAL A 102 13.52 5.15 27.76
CA VAL A 102 12.60 3.98 27.58
C VAL A 102 13.01 3.09 26.41
N ALA A 103 14.32 2.89 26.20
CA ALA A 103 14.80 2.06 25.10
C ALA A 103 14.73 0.55 25.38
N GLU A 104 14.76 0.12 26.64
CA GLU A 104 14.93 -1.31 26.97
C GLU A 104 13.62 -2.11 26.96
N GLU A 105 12.48 -1.51 27.31
CA GLU A 105 11.17 -2.18 27.31
C GLU A 105 10.47 -2.18 25.93
N GLN A 106 10.88 -1.29 25.01
CA GLN A 106 10.30 -1.16 23.67
C GLN A 106 10.85 -2.24 22.70
N GLN A 107 12.11 -2.63 22.87
CA GLN A 107 12.79 -3.64 22.05
C GLN A 107 12.12 -5.02 22.07
N PRO A 108 11.77 -5.63 23.22
CA PRO A 108 11.17 -6.97 23.24
C PRO A 108 9.79 -7.02 22.56
N SER A 109 8.99 -5.94 22.68
CA SER A 109 7.70 -5.83 21.99
C SER A 109 7.89 -5.69 20.47
N MET A 110 8.88 -4.92 20.04
CA MET A 110 9.21 -4.76 18.62
C MET A 110 9.68 -6.07 17.98
N THR A 111 10.60 -6.79 18.64
CA THR A 111 11.09 -8.08 18.13
C THR A 111 9.97 -9.08 18.00
N MET A 112 9.04 -9.13 18.97
CA MET A 112 7.88 -10.02 18.91
C MET A 112 6.96 -9.69 17.72
N MET A 113 6.68 -8.40 17.45
CA MET A 113 5.89 -7.99 16.29
C MET A 113 6.58 -8.32 14.95
N VAL A 114 7.90 -8.18 14.89
CA VAL A 114 8.69 -8.54 13.70
C VAL A 114 8.69 -10.06 13.49
N GLU A 115 8.85 -10.86 14.54
CA GLU A 115 8.77 -12.32 14.48
C GLU A 115 7.39 -12.79 14.00
N GLU A 116 6.31 -12.18 14.50
CA GLU A 116 4.95 -12.48 14.03
C GLU A 116 4.78 -12.15 12.54
N LEU A 117 5.29 -11.00 12.10
CA LEU A 117 5.25 -10.60 10.69
C LEU A 117 6.03 -11.60 9.81
N GLN A 118 7.22 -12.02 10.25
CA GLN A 118 8.03 -13.02 9.55
C GLN A 118 7.33 -14.39 9.49
N ALA A 119 6.71 -14.82 10.59
CA ALA A 119 5.93 -16.06 10.63
C ALA A 119 4.77 -16.01 9.62
N ARG A 120 4.06 -14.89 9.52
CA ARG A 120 3.01 -14.69 8.52
C ARG A 120 3.57 -14.64 7.10
N ALA A 121 4.70 -13.98 6.88
CA ALA A 121 5.37 -13.90 5.60
C ALA A 121 5.84 -15.28 5.10
N SER A 122 6.22 -16.19 6.00
CA SER A 122 6.64 -17.55 5.64
C SER A 122 5.53 -18.39 4.98
N GLY A 123 4.26 -18.01 5.18
CA GLY A 123 3.11 -18.66 4.55
C GLY A 123 2.72 -18.07 3.19
N VAL A 124 3.39 -17.01 2.73
CA VAL A 124 3.08 -16.35 1.45
C VAL A 124 3.76 -17.12 0.31
N PRO A 125 3.02 -17.54 -0.75
CA PRO A 125 3.62 -18.24 -1.88
C PRO A 125 4.63 -17.38 -2.65
N ASP A 126 5.70 -18.00 -3.14
CA ASP A 126 6.75 -17.32 -3.90
C ASP A 126 6.23 -16.56 -5.12
N ASP A 127 5.25 -17.12 -5.84
CA ASP A 127 4.63 -16.45 -7.00
C ASP A 127 4.01 -15.09 -6.63
N VAL A 128 3.47 -14.98 -5.40
CA VAL A 128 2.94 -13.72 -4.86
C VAL A 128 4.07 -12.79 -4.45
N LEU A 129 5.14 -13.32 -3.83
CA LEU A 129 6.32 -12.53 -3.44
C LEU A 129 7.03 -11.93 -4.65
N VAL A 130 7.15 -12.66 -5.77
CA VAL A 130 7.72 -12.14 -7.02
C VAL A 130 6.92 -10.94 -7.52
N CYS A 131 5.59 -11.03 -7.52
CA CYS A 131 4.73 -9.92 -7.92
C CYS A 131 4.84 -8.73 -6.94
N LEU A 132 4.92 -9.01 -5.63
CA LEU A 132 5.05 -7.97 -4.62
C LEU A 132 6.39 -7.22 -4.73
N VAL A 133 7.48 -7.94 -4.95
CA VAL A 133 8.80 -7.35 -5.19
C VAL A 133 8.80 -6.55 -6.49
N GLY A 134 8.14 -7.05 -7.54
CA GLY A 134 7.96 -6.31 -8.79
C GLY A 134 7.13 -5.03 -8.64
N ASN A 135 6.15 -5.00 -7.74
CA ASN A 135 5.37 -3.80 -7.44
C ASN A 135 6.14 -2.78 -6.58
N MET A 136 7.16 -3.23 -5.83
CA MET A 136 7.98 -2.38 -4.97
C MET A 136 9.09 -1.65 -5.75
N VAL A 137 9.64 -2.29 -6.79
CA VAL A 137 10.71 -1.75 -7.66
C VAL A 137 10.14 -0.81 -8.71
#